data_AF-A0A3M7G925-F1
#
_entry.id   AF-A0A3M7G925-F1
#
_cell.length_a   1.000
_cell.length_b   1.000
_cell.length_c   1.000
_cell.angle_alpha   90.00
_cell.angle_beta   90.00
_cell.angle_gamma   90.00
#
_symmetry.space_group_name_H-M   'P 1'
#
loop_
_entity.id
_entity.type
_entity.pdbx_description
1 polymer ?
#
loop_
_entity_poly.entity_id
_entity_poly.type
_entity_poly.pdbx_seq_one_letter_code
_entity_poly.pdbx_strand_id
1 'polypeptide(L)'
;MATLPSILIHLPRGPFLPNPTHESSLLSTLKAGLPATTVVQLNYRLGGEHLYPQHIHDTLAGYDWVKTHLLPKRGILRVGRADYVGRIAVSGELIGGGLAAMLAVTECRIGEAGVVAAALNNPIVDWVGIDDERNSHLAAGEMQDLLLSARDKLFMRPGHYFDSFASPLLFFRSPGRAVPKLSASGPLDDLEHLAYLEREDFFRQQLALSAIPNRLNDAETQEPEDDSSGGKTKSPRKTSKRYPSPSLGLKLPPFHISSGSLSPLSEQADEMAQLLRKSFLRTAQTSDFGRKVLLPEEITKLNDEERLERQALVAEAYEMVESVQGEGEGLWGCDEEGNGGSRAAVAWLRERLE
;
A
#
# COMPACT_ATOMS: atom_id res chain seq x y z
N MET A 1 35.80 -5.65 -3.33
CA MET A 1 34.76 -6.02 -2.35
C MET A 1 33.73 -6.87 -3.07
N ALA A 2 33.38 -8.06 -2.57
CA ALA A 2 32.32 -8.85 -3.19
C ALA A 2 30.99 -8.10 -3.05
N THR A 3 30.25 -7.95 -4.15
CA THR A 3 28.91 -7.36 -4.14
C THR A 3 27.98 -8.24 -3.31
N LEU A 4 27.14 -7.61 -2.48
CA LEU A 4 26.12 -8.36 -1.73
C LEU A 4 25.13 -8.98 -2.71
N PRO A 5 24.64 -10.21 -2.48
CA PRO A 5 23.67 -10.81 -3.37
C PRO A 5 22.39 -9.98 -3.37
N SER A 6 21.90 -9.70 -4.58
CA SER A 6 20.65 -9.02 -4.84
C SER A 6 19.61 -9.99 -5.38
N ILE A 7 18.38 -9.82 -4.91
CA ILE A 7 17.21 -10.54 -5.38
C ILE A 7 16.14 -9.53 -5.77
N LEU A 8 15.54 -9.71 -6.94
CA LEU A 8 14.33 -9.01 -7.34
C LEU A 8 13.15 -9.97 -7.22
N ILE A 9 12.19 -9.65 -6.37
CA ILE A 9 10.89 -10.31 -6.31
C ILE A 9 9.94 -9.59 -7.27
N HIS A 10 9.52 -10.26 -8.33
CA HIS A 10 8.52 -9.76 -9.27
C HIS A 10 7.14 -10.32 -8.96
N LEU A 11 6.16 -9.43 -8.86
CA LEU A 11 4.75 -9.74 -8.60
C LEU A 11 3.95 -9.45 -9.87
N PRO A 12 3.41 -10.49 -10.55
CA PRO A 12 2.66 -10.33 -11.80
C PRO A 12 1.41 -9.45 -11.64
N ARG A 13 0.89 -8.96 -12.77
CA ARG A 13 -0.28 -8.05 -12.82
C ARG A 13 -1.60 -8.61 -12.25
N GLY A 14 -1.68 -9.92 -12.13
CA GLY A 14 -2.86 -10.64 -11.65
C GLY A 14 -3.77 -11.17 -12.78
N PRO A 15 -4.86 -11.87 -12.43
CA PRO A 15 -5.71 -12.64 -13.34
C PRO A 15 -6.72 -11.78 -14.11
N PHE A 16 -6.75 -10.46 -13.91
CA PHE A 16 -7.71 -9.58 -14.59
C PHE A 16 -7.31 -9.24 -16.03
N LEU A 17 -6.01 -9.25 -16.31
CA LEU A 17 -5.46 -9.07 -17.66
C LEU A 17 -4.34 -10.11 -17.92
N PRO A 18 -4.63 -11.42 -17.81
CA PRO A 18 -3.60 -12.44 -17.90
C PRO A 18 -3.12 -12.52 -19.35
N ASN A 19 -1.86 -12.11 -19.57
CA ASN A 19 -1.22 -12.27 -20.86
C ASN A 19 0.13 -13.00 -20.68
N PRO A 20 0.18 -14.34 -20.90
CA PRO A 20 1.39 -15.13 -20.66
C PRO A 20 2.59 -14.71 -21.51
N THR A 21 2.35 -14.23 -22.74
CA THR A 21 3.43 -13.76 -23.62
C THR A 21 4.03 -12.46 -23.10
N HIS A 22 3.19 -11.60 -22.55
CA HIS A 22 3.60 -10.36 -21.91
C HIS A 22 4.50 -10.61 -20.70
N GLU A 23 4.08 -11.45 -19.76
CA GLU A 23 4.86 -11.78 -18.55
C GLU A 23 6.24 -12.38 -18.91
N SER A 24 6.28 -13.24 -19.93
CA SER A 24 7.53 -13.84 -20.42
C SER A 24 8.49 -12.78 -21.01
N SER A 25 7.95 -11.81 -21.74
CA SER A 25 8.73 -10.69 -22.29
C SER A 25 9.28 -9.79 -21.18
N LEU A 26 8.44 -9.42 -20.21
CA LEU A 26 8.85 -8.59 -19.07
C LEU A 26 9.94 -9.27 -18.23
N LEU A 27 9.77 -10.56 -17.91
CA LEU A 27 10.81 -11.33 -17.21
C LEU A 27 12.13 -11.38 -17.99
N SER A 28 12.06 -11.46 -19.31
CA SER A 28 13.26 -11.45 -20.16
C SER A 28 13.97 -10.09 -20.10
N THR A 29 13.21 -8.99 -20.13
CA THR A 29 13.72 -7.62 -19.95
C THR A 29 14.34 -7.42 -18.57
N LEU A 30 13.68 -7.88 -17.49
CA LEU A 30 14.20 -7.80 -16.12
C LEU A 30 15.51 -8.59 -15.98
N LYS A 31 15.57 -9.81 -16.50
CA LYS A 31 16.78 -10.67 -16.44
C LYS A 31 17.93 -10.09 -17.25
N ALA A 32 17.67 -9.61 -18.47
CA ALA A 32 18.70 -8.97 -19.30
C ALA A 32 19.19 -7.66 -18.67
N GLY A 33 18.29 -6.95 -18.00
CA GLY A 33 18.56 -5.69 -17.32
C GLY A 33 19.32 -5.82 -16.02
N LEU A 34 19.18 -6.91 -15.28
CA LEU A 34 19.75 -7.09 -13.95
C LEU A 34 20.60 -8.37 -13.89
N PRO A 35 21.73 -8.42 -14.63
CA PRO A 35 22.50 -9.65 -14.83
C PRO A 35 23.11 -10.19 -13.53
N ALA A 36 23.37 -9.34 -12.53
CA ALA A 36 23.91 -9.75 -11.23
C ALA A 36 22.83 -10.08 -10.18
N THR A 37 21.55 -9.91 -10.52
CA THR A 37 20.41 -10.06 -9.60
C THR A 37 19.62 -11.32 -9.90
N THR A 38 19.28 -12.09 -8.86
CA THR A 38 18.37 -13.23 -9.02
C THR A 38 16.93 -12.73 -9.13
N VAL A 39 16.26 -12.98 -10.25
CA VAL A 39 14.85 -12.61 -10.46
C VAL A 39 13.94 -13.77 -10.05
N VAL A 40 13.03 -13.52 -9.11
CA VAL A 40 12.06 -14.48 -8.58
C VAL A 40 10.65 -13.97 -8.87
N GLN A 41 9.87 -14.69 -9.67
CA GLN A 41 8.46 -14.38 -9.85
C GLN A 41 7.62 -15.11 -8.79
N LEU A 42 6.86 -14.37 -7.99
CA LEU A 42 5.92 -14.93 -7.02
C LEU A 42 4.52 -15.04 -7.63
N ASN A 43 4.12 -16.26 -7.97
CA ASN A 43 2.79 -16.56 -8.50
C ASN A 43 1.79 -16.78 -7.35
N TYR A 44 1.27 -15.68 -6.81
CA TYR A 44 0.26 -15.69 -5.74
C TYR A 44 -1.11 -16.17 -6.28
N ARG A 45 -1.91 -16.84 -5.44
CA ARG A 45 -3.26 -17.27 -5.82
C ARG A 45 -4.24 -16.11 -5.77
N LEU A 46 -5.00 -15.94 -6.85
CA LEU A 46 -6.00 -14.88 -6.95
C LEU A 46 -7.16 -15.29 -7.87
N GLY A 47 -8.40 -15.04 -7.43
CA GLY A 47 -9.61 -15.31 -8.20
C GLY A 47 -10.16 -16.73 -8.04
N GLY A 48 -11.34 -16.99 -8.62
CA GLY A 48 -12.07 -18.24 -8.42
C GLY A 48 -12.45 -18.44 -6.95
N GLU A 49 -12.02 -19.55 -6.37
CA GLU A 49 -12.18 -19.85 -4.94
C GLU A 49 -11.16 -19.10 -4.04
N HIS A 50 -10.18 -18.41 -4.63
CA HIS A 50 -9.10 -17.73 -3.89
C HIS A 50 -9.37 -16.24 -3.73
N LEU A 51 -10.07 -15.93 -2.64
CA LEU A 51 -10.54 -14.59 -2.27
C LEU A 51 -9.52 -13.88 -1.36
N TYR A 52 -9.73 -12.59 -1.11
CA TYR A 52 -8.99 -11.89 -0.07
C TYR A 52 -9.20 -12.59 1.31
N PRO A 53 -8.16 -12.81 2.14
CA PRO A 53 -6.77 -12.30 2.06
C PRO A 53 -5.74 -13.27 1.45
N GLN A 54 -6.13 -14.28 0.67
CA GLN A 54 -5.23 -15.38 0.29
C GLN A 54 -3.97 -14.93 -0.48
N HIS A 55 -4.10 -14.00 -1.43
CA HIS A 55 -2.98 -13.45 -2.18
C HIS A 55 -1.99 -12.66 -1.30
N ILE A 56 -2.48 -12.03 -0.23
CA ILE A 56 -1.64 -11.36 0.77
C ILE A 56 -0.79 -12.39 1.49
N HIS A 57 -1.42 -13.46 1.98
CA HIS A 57 -0.74 -14.54 2.68
C HIS A 57 0.29 -15.25 1.79
N ASP A 58 -0.06 -15.54 0.54
CA ASP A 58 0.85 -16.17 -0.43
C ASP A 58 2.06 -15.28 -0.72
N THR A 59 1.84 -13.96 -0.83
CA THR A 59 2.92 -12.98 -1.07
C THR A 59 3.87 -12.89 0.11
N LEU A 60 3.36 -12.81 1.34
CA LEU A 60 4.18 -12.79 2.56
C LEU A 60 4.94 -14.09 2.74
N ALA A 61 4.28 -15.24 2.56
CA ALA A 61 4.93 -16.55 2.63
C ALA A 61 6.02 -16.70 1.55
N GLY A 62 5.78 -16.20 0.34
CA GLY A 62 6.77 -16.18 -0.74
C GLY A 62 7.96 -15.28 -0.42
N TYR A 63 7.72 -14.09 0.14
CA TYR A 63 8.76 -13.19 0.61
C TYR A 63 9.63 -13.84 1.70
N ASP A 64 9.00 -14.44 2.72
CA ASP A 64 9.71 -15.15 3.79
C ASP A 64 10.52 -16.32 3.23
N TRP A 65 9.96 -17.08 2.28
CA TRP A 65 10.67 -18.16 1.62
C TRP A 65 11.92 -17.66 0.89
N VAL A 66 11.81 -16.57 0.12
CA VAL A 66 12.95 -15.95 -0.58
C VAL A 66 14.00 -15.46 0.41
N LYS A 67 13.59 -14.72 1.45
CA LYS A 67 14.49 -14.21 2.50
C LYS A 67 15.24 -15.34 3.20
N THR A 68 14.56 -16.46 3.46
CA THR A 68 15.13 -17.58 4.25
C THR A 68 15.98 -18.56 3.44
N HIS A 69 15.72 -18.73 2.15
CA HIS A 69 16.35 -19.76 1.31
C HIS A 69 17.32 -19.21 0.26
N LEU A 70 17.10 -17.99 -0.23
CA LEU A 70 17.91 -17.44 -1.32
C LEU A 70 18.96 -16.43 -0.85
N LEU A 71 18.78 -15.83 0.34
CA LEU A 71 19.82 -14.99 0.94
C LEU A 71 20.86 -15.82 1.70
N PRO A 72 22.15 -15.48 1.62
CA PRO A 72 23.17 -16.14 2.43
C PRO A 72 22.97 -15.84 3.90
N LYS A 73 23.13 -16.89 4.71
CA LYS A 73 23.23 -16.76 6.17
C LYS A 73 24.58 -16.18 6.55
N ARG A 74 24.61 -15.34 7.59
CA ARG A 74 25.86 -14.86 8.18
C ARG A 74 26.60 -16.01 8.82
N GLY A 75 27.90 -16.11 8.54
CA GLY A 75 28.77 -17.09 9.19
C GLY A 75 28.98 -16.82 10.68
N ILE A 76 28.74 -15.60 11.16
CA ILE A 76 28.83 -15.22 12.58
C ILE A 76 27.50 -14.62 13.01
N LEU A 77 26.75 -15.37 13.82
CA LEU A 77 25.55 -14.89 14.49
C LEU A 77 25.94 -13.94 15.61
N ARG A 78 25.36 -12.74 15.63
CA ARG A 78 25.49 -11.79 16.74
C ARG A 78 24.09 -11.43 17.20
N VAL A 79 23.88 -11.47 18.51
CA VAL A 79 22.61 -11.06 19.13
C VAL A 79 22.26 -9.64 18.66
N GLY A 80 21.05 -9.47 18.12
CA GLY A 80 20.56 -8.18 17.61
C GLY A 80 20.99 -7.81 16.19
N ARG A 81 21.57 -8.73 15.40
CA ARG A 81 21.84 -8.53 13.97
C ARG A 81 21.09 -9.56 13.14
N ALA A 82 20.63 -9.18 11.94
CA ALA A 82 19.99 -10.14 11.04
C ALA A 82 20.86 -11.37 10.75
N ASP A 83 20.19 -12.51 10.69
CA ASP A 83 20.79 -13.80 10.32
C ASP A 83 21.16 -13.85 8.83
N TYR A 84 20.48 -13.07 7.99
CA TYR A 84 20.64 -13.05 6.54
C TYR A 84 21.30 -11.76 6.05
N VAL A 85 22.03 -11.84 4.94
CA VAL A 85 22.61 -10.67 4.27
C VAL A 85 22.22 -10.65 2.81
N GLY A 86 21.79 -9.50 2.33
CA GLY A 86 21.59 -9.24 0.92
C GLY A 86 20.62 -8.10 0.73
N ARG A 87 20.27 -7.86 -0.52
CA ARG A 87 19.35 -6.82 -0.94
C ARG A 87 18.15 -7.47 -1.60
N ILE A 88 16.94 -7.18 -1.11
CA ILE A 88 15.71 -7.59 -1.77
C ILE A 88 15.08 -6.33 -2.38
N ALA A 89 14.88 -6.32 -3.70
CA ALA A 89 13.98 -5.37 -4.34
C ALA A 89 12.66 -6.06 -4.66
N VAL A 90 11.60 -5.27 -4.79
CA VAL A 90 10.30 -5.73 -5.25
C VAL A 90 9.91 -4.97 -6.50
N SER A 91 9.25 -5.65 -7.43
CA SER A 91 8.57 -5.01 -8.54
C SER A 91 7.22 -5.62 -8.80
N GLY A 92 6.30 -4.85 -9.35
CA GLY A 92 5.01 -5.37 -9.74
C GLY A 92 4.14 -4.37 -10.46
N GLU A 93 3.08 -4.89 -11.09
CA GLU A 93 2.14 -4.13 -11.87
C GLU A 93 0.69 -4.38 -11.40
N LEU A 94 -0.23 -3.41 -11.52
CA LEU A 94 -1.63 -3.56 -11.08
C LEU A 94 -1.74 -4.11 -9.64
N ILE A 95 -2.37 -5.28 -9.44
CA ILE A 95 -2.40 -5.95 -8.12
C ILE A 95 -1.01 -6.30 -7.64
N GLY A 96 -0.15 -6.82 -8.52
CA GLY A 96 1.24 -7.10 -8.19
C GLY A 96 1.98 -5.84 -7.74
N GLY A 97 1.63 -4.68 -8.31
CA GLY A 97 2.12 -3.37 -7.89
C GLY A 97 1.63 -2.99 -6.49
N GLY A 98 0.36 -3.25 -6.18
CA GLY A 98 -0.19 -3.10 -4.83
C GLY A 98 0.50 -4.00 -3.80
N LEU A 99 0.72 -5.28 -4.15
CA LEU A 99 1.44 -6.25 -3.34
C LEU A 99 2.92 -5.88 -3.15
N ALA A 100 3.57 -5.35 -4.19
CA ALA A 100 4.94 -4.86 -4.11
C ALA A 100 5.02 -3.62 -3.20
N ALA A 101 4.04 -2.71 -3.31
CA ALA A 101 3.92 -1.57 -2.41
C ALA A 101 3.72 -2.02 -0.96
N MET A 102 2.81 -2.97 -0.73
CA MET A 102 2.56 -3.58 0.59
C MET A 102 3.86 -4.15 1.18
N LEU A 103 4.61 -4.98 0.45
CA LEU A 103 5.90 -5.51 0.91
C LEU A 103 6.91 -4.38 1.17
N ALA A 104 7.01 -3.39 0.30
CA ALA A 104 7.96 -2.30 0.45
C ALA A 104 7.71 -1.46 1.71
N VAL A 105 6.44 -1.24 2.07
CA VAL A 105 6.09 -0.45 3.25
C VAL A 105 6.10 -1.25 4.54
N THR A 106 5.93 -2.58 4.50
CA THR A 106 5.86 -3.45 5.70
C THR A 106 7.16 -4.21 5.99
N GLU A 107 7.87 -4.66 4.95
CA GLU A 107 9.06 -5.52 5.05
C GLU A 107 10.38 -4.77 4.87
N CYS A 108 10.45 -3.52 5.33
CA CYS A 108 11.63 -2.65 5.26
C CYS A 108 12.28 -2.41 6.64
N ARG A 109 12.43 -3.48 7.43
CA ARG A 109 12.94 -3.44 8.81
C ARG A 109 14.42 -3.03 8.89
N ILE A 110 14.72 -2.10 9.80
CA ILE A 110 16.08 -1.63 10.08
C ILE A 110 16.88 -2.76 10.74
N GLY A 111 18.08 -3.00 10.23
CA GLY A 111 18.99 -4.00 10.79
C GLY A 111 18.69 -5.45 10.36
N GLU A 112 17.65 -5.65 9.56
CA GLU A 112 17.29 -6.92 8.93
C GLU A 112 17.52 -6.93 7.41
N ALA A 113 17.55 -8.12 6.81
CA ALA A 113 17.40 -8.25 5.37
C ALA A 113 15.94 -7.93 5.01
N GLY A 114 15.72 -6.71 4.51
CA GLY A 114 14.41 -6.17 4.14
C GLY A 114 14.37 -5.73 2.68
N VAL A 115 13.21 -5.21 2.25
CA VAL A 115 13.04 -4.57 0.95
C VAL A 115 13.83 -3.26 0.92
N VAL A 116 14.71 -3.11 -0.08
CA VAL A 116 15.62 -1.96 -0.25
C VAL A 116 15.29 -1.08 -1.45
N ALA A 117 14.40 -1.51 -2.34
CA ALA A 117 13.92 -0.73 -3.48
C ALA A 117 12.59 -1.31 -3.98
N ALA A 118 11.71 -0.46 -4.50
CA ALA A 118 10.42 -0.87 -5.04
C ALA A 118 10.11 -0.18 -6.38
N ALA A 119 9.86 -0.97 -7.43
CA ALA A 119 9.44 -0.49 -8.75
C ALA A 119 7.99 -0.89 -9.04
N LEU A 120 7.09 0.09 -9.07
CA LEU A 120 5.65 -0.13 -9.16
C LEU A 120 5.12 0.43 -10.48
N ASN A 121 4.29 -0.32 -11.20
CA ASN A 121 3.64 0.16 -12.42
C ASN A 121 2.12 0.08 -12.34
N ASN A 122 1.43 1.18 -12.64
CA ASN A 122 -0.01 1.31 -12.51
C ASN A 122 -0.55 0.57 -11.26
N PRO A 123 0.02 0.80 -10.06
CA PRO A 123 -0.26 -0.07 -8.93
C PRO A 123 -1.69 0.19 -8.40
N ILE A 124 -2.41 -0.87 -8.07
CA ILE A 124 -3.68 -0.75 -7.33
C ILE A 124 -3.33 -0.63 -5.85
N VAL A 125 -3.35 0.59 -5.35
CA VAL A 125 -2.94 0.97 -3.98
C VAL A 125 -4.10 1.45 -3.12
N ASP A 126 -5.26 1.76 -3.72
CA ASP A 126 -6.50 2.05 -3.01
C ASP A 126 -7.72 1.46 -3.73
N TRP A 127 -8.33 0.44 -3.12
CA TRP A 127 -9.59 -0.16 -3.58
C TRP A 127 -10.84 0.60 -3.11
N VAL A 128 -10.70 1.46 -2.11
CA VAL A 128 -11.83 2.23 -1.53
C VAL A 128 -12.27 3.33 -2.49
N GLY A 129 -11.32 4.03 -3.11
CA GLY A 129 -11.58 5.17 -4.00
C GLY A 129 -11.85 4.81 -5.46
N ILE A 130 -11.91 3.51 -5.81
CA ILE A 130 -12.12 3.09 -7.20
C ILE A 130 -13.48 3.61 -7.70
N ASP A 131 -14.55 3.56 -6.91
CA ASP A 131 -15.88 4.02 -7.31
C ASP A 131 -16.08 5.55 -7.34
N ASP A 132 -15.01 6.34 -7.22
CA ASP A 132 -15.09 7.79 -7.37
C ASP A 132 -15.38 8.15 -8.84
N GLU A 133 -16.55 8.76 -9.09
CA GLU A 133 -17.01 9.22 -10.42
C GLU A 133 -16.16 10.39 -10.98
N ARG A 134 -14.84 10.19 -11.17
CA ARG A 134 -13.92 11.27 -11.53
C ARG A 134 -13.38 11.24 -12.96
N ASN A 135 -13.61 10.18 -13.72
CA ASN A 135 -13.04 10.07 -15.07
C ASN A 135 -14.09 10.15 -16.17
N SER A 136 -14.13 11.28 -16.87
CA SER A 136 -15.00 11.55 -18.03
C SER A 136 -14.51 10.93 -19.35
N HIS A 137 -13.50 10.06 -19.33
CA HIS A 137 -12.92 9.42 -20.52
C HIS A 137 -13.50 8.01 -20.73
N LEU A 138 -14.02 7.72 -21.92
CA LEU A 138 -14.67 6.44 -22.25
C LEU A 138 -13.77 5.21 -22.02
N ALA A 139 -12.48 5.28 -22.40
CA ALA A 139 -11.51 4.19 -22.19
C ALA A 139 -11.17 3.98 -20.71
N ALA A 140 -11.14 5.06 -19.91
CA ALA A 140 -11.03 4.95 -18.46
C ALA A 140 -12.26 4.23 -17.88
N GLY A 141 -13.45 4.42 -18.48
CA GLY A 141 -14.68 3.74 -18.09
C GLY A 141 -14.63 2.22 -18.19
N GLU A 142 -14.10 1.65 -19.28
CA GLU A 142 -14.03 0.19 -19.44
C GLU A 142 -13.08 -0.46 -18.42
N MET A 143 -11.88 0.11 -18.23
CA MET A 143 -10.94 -0.37 -17.21
C MET A 143 -11.52 -0.19 -15.79
N GLN A 144 -12.23 0.90 -15.56
CA GLN A 144 -12.90 1.19 -14.30
C GLN A 144 -13.98 0.14 -13.98
N ASP A 145 -14.81 -0.24 -14.95
CA ASP A 145 -15.82 -1.29 -14.79
C ASP A 145 -15.16 -2.65 -14.51
N LEU A 146 -14.04 -2.95 -15.16
CA LEU A 146 -13.25 -4.15 -14.89
C LEU A 146 -12.70 -4.16 -13.46
N LEU A 147 -12.19 -3.02 -12.97
CA LEU A 147 -11.68 -2.86 -11.61
C LEU A 147 -12.79 -3.01 -10.56
N LEU A 148 -13.98 -2.48 -10.82
CA LEU A 148 -15.15 -2.64 -9.94
C LEU A 148 -15.61 -4.10 -9.91
N SER A 149 -15.73 -4.76 -11.08
CA SER A 149 -16.06 -6.18 -11.15
C SER A 149 -15.03 -7.05 -10.44
N ALA A 150 -13.75 -6.71 -10.57
CA ALA A 150 -12.64 -7.35 -9.89
C ALA A 150 -12.74 -7.19 -8.36
N ARG A 151 -13.03 -5.98 -7.89
CA ARG A 151 -13.22 -5.67 -6.46
C ARG A 151 -14.33 -6.55 -5.87
N ASP A 152 -15.49 -6.60 -6.53
CA ASP A 152 -16.65 -7.34 -6.03
C ASP A 152 -16.40 -8.86 -6.01
N LYS A 153 -15.62 -9.38 -6.95
CA LYS A 153 -15.23 -10.80 -6.98
C LYS A 153 -14.14 -11.13 -5.96
N LEU A 154 -13.22 -10.21 -5.69
CA LEU A 154 -12.07 -10.45 -4.83
C LEU A 154 -12.41 -10.30 -3.35
N PHE A 155 -13.28 -9.35 -3.01
CA PHE A 155 -13.59 -8.96 -1.65
C PHE A 155 -15.02 -9.37 -1.29
N MET A 156 -15.15 -10.44 -0.51
CA MET A 156 -16.45 -10.90 0.01
C MET A 156 -17.17 -9.86 0.88
N ARG A 157 -16.40 -9.00 1.56
CA ARG A 157 -16.93 -7.97 2.44
C ARG A 157 -16.36 -6.62 2.06
N PRO A 158 -17.18 -5.55 2.11
CA PRO A 158 -16.69 -4.20 1.89
C PRO A 158 -15.52 -3.83 2.80
N GLY A 159 -15.54 -4.26 4.07
CA GLY A 159 -14.47 -3.99 5.02
C GLY A 159 -13.10 -4.55 4.63
N HIS A 160 -13.03 -5.60 3.79
CA HIS A 160 -11.76 -6.20 3.40
C HIS A 160 -10.90 -5.27 2.54
N TYR A 161 -11.52 -4.47 1.66
CA TYR A 161 -10.76 -3.54 0.82
C TYR A 161 -10.41 -2.22 1.53
N PHE A 162 -10.87 -2.04 2.78
CA PHE A 162 -10.39 -1.01 3.71
C PHE A 162 -9.19 -1.47 4.56
N ASP A 163 -8.74 -2.72 4.40
CA ASP A 163 -7.51 -3.19 5.03
C ASP A 163 -6.29 -2.52 4.36
N SER A 164 -5.31 -2.09 5.17
CA SER A 164 -4.08 -1.46 4.67
C SER A 164 -3.20 -2.41 3.86
N PHE A 165 -3.30 -3.72 4.07
CA PHE A 165 -2.59 -4.71 3.24
C PHE A 165 -3.22 -4.86 1.86
N ALA A 166 -4.54 -4.69 1.73
CA ALA A 166 -5.21 -4.67 0.42
C ALA A 166 -5.04 -3.32 -0.28
N SER A 167 -5.12 -2.23 0.48
CA SER A 167 -5.02 -0.84 0.03
C SER A 167 -3.85 -0.12 0.72
N PRO A 168 -2.59 -0.31 0.26
CA PRO A 168 -1.39 0.27 0.86
C PRO A 168 -1.40 1.79 1.10
N LEU A 169 -2.23 2.55 0.37
CA LEU A 169 -2.43 3.99 0.62
C LEU A 169 -2.92 4.27 2.06
N LEU A 170 -3.65 3.33 2.65
CA LEU A 170 -4.25 3.46 3.98
C LEU A 170 -3.21 3.37 5.13
N PHE A 171 -1.96 2.96 4.85
CA PHE A 171 -0.87 3.16 5.82
C PHE A 171 -0.58 4.65 6.06
N PHE A 172 -0.79 5.51 5.06
CA PHE A 172 -0.40 6.92 5.10
C PHE A 172 -1.56 7.89 5.32
N ARG A 173 -2.79 7.44 5.06
CA ARG A 173 -4.00 8.26 5.24
C ARG A 173 -5.19 7.46 5.75
N SER A 174 -6.22 8.19 6.16
CA SER A 174 -7.53 7.59 6.47
C SER A 174 -8.30 7.36 5.17
N PRO A 175 -9.19 6.35 5.12
CA PRO A 175 -9.99 6.06 3.92
C PRO A 175 -10.97 7.18 3.55
N GLY A 176 -11.26 8.11 4.46
CA GLY A 176 -12.15 9.25 4.19
C GLY A 176 -13.64 8.91 4.11
N ARG A 177 -13.99 7.62 4.05
CA ARG A 177 -15.36 7.10 3.99
C ARG A 177 -15.61 6.10 5.12
N ALA A 178 -16.88 5.91 5.46
CA ALA A 178 -17.29 4.83 6.34
C ALA A 178 -17.31 3.51 5.56
N VAL A 179 -16.93 2.40 6.24
CA VAL A 179 -17.08 1.06 5.67
C VAL A 179 -18.57 0.81 5.42
N PRO A 180 -18.99 0.44 4.20
CA PRO A 180 -20.37 0.07 3.92
C PRO A 180 -20.81 -1.06 4.87
N LYS A 181 -21.99 -0.91 5.49
CA LYS A 181 -22.55 -1.97 6.33
C LYS A 181 -22.94 -3.14 5.44
N LEU A 182 -22.56 -4.37 5.82
CA LEU A 182 -23.09 -5.58 5.18
C LEU A 182 -24.63 -5.55 5.33
N SER A 183 -25.35 -5.74 4.23
CA SER A 183 -26.77 -6.03 4.33
C SER A 183 -26.92 -7.35 5.08
N ALA A 184 -27.82 -7.41 6.06
CA ALA A 184 -28.06 -8.57 6.93
C ALA A 184 -28.58 -9.84 6.19
N SER A 185 -28.43 -9.91 4.86
CA SER A 185 -28.98 -10.94 3.98
C SER A 185 -27.96 -11.97 3.49
N GLY A 186 -26.67 -11.81 3.80
CA GLY A 186 -25.62 -12.79 3.45
C GLY A 186 -25.29 -13.72 4.62
N PRO A 187 -24.89 -14.99 4.36
CA PRO A 187 -24.46 -15.88 5.43
C PRO A 187 -23.21 -15.28 6.11
N LEU A 188 -23.35 -14.97 7.40
CA LEU A 188 -22.22 -14.64 8.27
C LEU A 188 -21.34 -15.88 8.36
N ASP A 189 -20.04 -15.73 8.14
CA ASP A 189 -19.06 -16.75 8.52
C ASP A 189 -19.16 -17.03 10.04
N ASP A 190 -18.89 -18.26 10.49
CA ASP A 190 -19.09 -18.67 11.89
C ASP A 190 -18.34 -17.75 12.86
N LEU A 191 -17.12 -17.33 12.49
CA LEU A 191 -16.32 -16.40 13.28
C LEU A 191 -16.96 -15.00 13.37
N GLU A 192 -17.61 -14.55 12.30
CA GLU A 192 -18.29 -13.24 12.27
C GLU A 192 -19.60 -13.30 13.06
N HIS A 193 -20.30 -14.43 13.01
CA HIS A 193 -21.46 -14.67 13.87
C HIS A 193 -21.06 -14.62 15.35
N LEU A 194 -19.93 -15.22 15.72
CA LEU A 194 -19.39 -15.15 17.08
C LEU A 194 -19.00 -13.72 17.48
N ALA A 195 -18.29 -12.99 16.62
CA ALA A 195 -17.92 -11.59 16.90
C ALA A 195 -19.15 -10.67 17.00
N TYR A 196 -20.21 -10.95 16.22
CA TYR A 196 -21.49 -10.27 16.31
C TYR A 196 -22.17 -10.54 17.66
N LEU A 197 -22.27 -11.81 18.07
CA LEU A 197 -22.83 -12.20 19.37
C LEU A 197 -22.04 -11.59 20.53
N GLU A 198 -20.70 -11.61 20.48
CA GLU A 198 -19.84 -10.99 21.49
C GLU A 198 -20.10 -9.48 21.60
N ARG A 199 -20.27 -8.79 20.47
CA ARG A 199 -20.63 -7.37 20.46
C ARG A 199 -22.01 -7.14 21.07
N GLU A 200 -23.02 -7.95 20.71
CA GLU A 200 -24.35 -7.86 21.32
C GLU A 200 -24.31 -8.10 22.83
N ASP A 201 -23.57 -9.11 23.28
CA ASP A 201 -23.39 -9.43 24.70
C ASP A 201 -22.69 -8.30 25.45
N PHE A 202 -21.66 -7.70 24.85
CA PHE A 202 -21.00 -6.51 25.41
C PHE A 202 -21.99 -5.34 25.55
N PHE A 203 -22.80 -5.07 24.52
CA PHE A 203 -23.82 -4.02 24.60
C PHE A 203 -24.88 -4.33 25.66
N ARG A 204 -25.33 -5.58 25.76
CA ARG A 204 -26.26 -6.04 26.80
C ARG A 204 -25.68 -5.88 28.19
N GLN A 205 -24.40 -6.24 28.39
CA GLN A 205 -23.69 -6.06 29.66
C GLN A 205 -23.54 -4.57 30.01
N GLN A 206 -23.18 -3.73 29.04
CA GLN A 206 -23.06 -2.30 29.26
C GLN A 206 -24.40 -1.66 29.63
N LEU A 207 -25.49 -2.08 28.96
CA LEU A 207 -26.85 -1.68 29.30
C LEU A 207 -27.24 -2.17 30.72
N ALA A 208 -26.93 -3.42 31.06
CA ALA A 208 -27.19 -3.97 32.39
C ALA A 208 -26.42 -3.23 33.50
N LEU A 209 -25.17 -2.81 33.24
CA LEU A 209 -24.37 -2.02 34.16
C LEU A 209 -24.91 -0.59 34.31
N SER A 210 -25.40 0.02 33.22
CA SER A 210 -26.08 1.33 33.29
C SER A 210 -27.47 1.27 33.94
N ALA A 211 -28.07 0.08 33.99
CA ALA A 211 -29.34 -0.18 34.66
C ALA A 211 -29.19 -0.48 36.16
N ILE A 212 -27.96 -0.49 36.71
CA ILE A 212 -27.74 -0.52 38.16
C ILE A 212 -28.11 0.87 38.70
N PRO A 213 -29.20 1.00 39.50
CA PRO A 213 -29.61 2.30 39.98
C PRO A 213 -28.62 2.75 41.06
N ASN A 214 -27.80 3.75 40.76
CA ASN A 214 -27.20 4.57 41.80
C ASN A 214 -28.36 5.30 42.49
N ARG A 215 -28.79 4.76 43.63
CA ARG A 215 -29.49 5.55 44.65
C ARG A 215 -28.53 6.64 45.10
N LEU A 216 -28.63 7.81 44.50
CA LEU A 216 -28.51 9.13 45.11
C LEU A 216 -28.97 10.13 44.03
N ASN A 217 -29.87 11.02 44.43
CA ASN A 217 -30.56 12.04 43.63
C ASN A 217 -29.66 12.68 42.56
N ASP A 218 -30.16 12.77 41.32
CA ASP A 218 -30.62 14.06 40.79
C ASP A 218 -31.44 13.86 39.52
N ALA A 219 -32.52 14.65 39.44
CA ALA A 219 -33.49 14.63 38.37
C ALA A 219 -32.94 15.40 37.17
N GLU A 220 -32.64 14.71 36.07
CA GLU A 220 -32.62 15.32 34.75
C GLU A 220 -33.22 14.36 33.72
N THR A 221 -34.14 14.93 32.96
CA THR A 221 -35.06 14.39 31.98
C THR A 221 -34.37 13.51 30.93
N GLN A 222 -34.69 12.20 30.92
CA GLN A 222 -34.40 11.34 29.77
C GLN A 222 -35.52 11.49 28.74
N GLU A 223 -35.22 12.15 27.63
CA GLU A 223 -36.02 11.99 26.42
C GLU A 223 -35.70 10.64 25.76
N PRO A 224 -36.71 9.90 25.25
CA PRO A 224 -36.47 8.77 24.38
C PRO A 224 -35.95 9.29 23.04
N GLU A 225 -34.74 8.88 22.62
CA GLU A 225 -34.28 9.12 21.26
C GLU A 225 -35.13 8.30 20.29
N ASP A 226 -36.15 8.96 19.76
CA ASP A 226 -36.93 8.55 18.60
C ASP A 226 -36.01 8.61 17.37
N ASP A 227 -35.89 7.49 16.66
CA ASP A 227 -34.94 7.23 15.56
C ASP A 227 -35.39 7.92 14.25
N SER A 228 -35.79 9.19 14.35
CA SER A 228 -36.39 9.97 13.27
C SER A 228 -35.98 11.45 13.34
N SER A 229 -34.67 11.72 13.27
CA SER A 229 -34.19 13.05 12.87
C SER A 229 -32.82 12.99 12.20
N GLY A 230 -32.64 13.84 11.18
CA GLY A 230 -31.58 13.79 10.17
C GLY A 230 -30.17 13.47 10.68
N GLY A 231 -29.60 12.39 10.12
CA GLY A 231 -28.33 11.81 10.51
C GLY A 231 -27.16 12.80 10.47
N LYS A 232 -26.72 13.24 11.64
CA LYS A 232 -25.35 13.70 11.83
C LYS A 232 -24.44 12.48 11.69
N THR A 233 -23.94 12.24 10.48
CA THR A 233 -22.91 11.23 10.24
C THR A 233 -21.71 11.54 11.15
N LYS A 234 -21.52 10.73 12.20
CA LYS A 234 -20.33 10.84 13.07
C LYS A 234 -19.11 10.78 12.16
N SER A 235 -18.28 11.82 12.16
CA SER A 235 -17.10 11.87 11.30
C SER A 235 -16.24 10.63 11.57
N PRO A 236 -15.83 9.86 10.55
CA PRO A 236 -15.08 8.63 10.75
C PRO A 236 -13.79 8.92 11.52
N ARG A 237 -13.43 8.00 12.43
CA ARG A 237 -12.22 8.12 13.25
C ARG A 237 -11.01 8.21 12.31
N LYS A 238 -10.20 9.26 12.46
CA LYS A 238 -9.01 9.50 11.64
C LYS A 238 -7.88 8.58 12.10
N THR A 239 -7.27 7.86 11.16
CA THR A 239 -6.03 7.09 11.36
C THR A 239 -4.84 8.02 11.49
N SER A 240 -3.78 7.55 12.17
CA SER A 240 -2.53 8.30 12.24
C SER A 240 -1.96 8.46 10.84
N LYS A 241 -1.70 9.70 10.42
CA LYS A 241 -0.98 9.99 9.17
C LYS A 241 0.54 9.76 9.30
N ARG A 242 1.01 9.29 10.47
CA ARG A 242 2.42 9.11 10.83
C ARG A 242 2.86 7.66 10.65
N TYR A 243 3.00 7.26 9.40
CA TYR A 243 3.64 6.01 9.01
C TYR A 243 4.97 6.27 8.27
N PRO A 244 6.01 5.46 8.50
CA PRO A 244 6.11 4.48 9.58
C PRO A 244 6.25 5.20 10.93
N SER A 245 5.75 4.57 12.00
CA SER A 245 6.02 5.07 13.34
C SER A 245 7.43 4.66 13.79
N PRO A 246 8.19 5.49 14.54
CA PRO A 246 9.54 5.16 14.97
C PRO A 246 9.63 3.84 15.75
N SER A 247 8.56 3.46 16.47
CA SER A 247 8.47 2.22 17.23
C SER A 247 8.41 0.95 16.38
N LEU A 248 8.08 1.06 15.08
CA LEU A 248 8.01 -0.10 14.19
C LEU A 248 9.40 -0.53 13.68
N GLY A 249 10.42 0.31 13.83
CA GLY A 249 11.77 0.01 13.32
C GLY A 249 11.83 -0.17 11.80
N LEU A 250 10.98 0.53 11.06
CA LEU A 250 10.92 0.49 9.60
C LEU A 250 11.65 1.69 8.98
N LYS A 251 12.37 1.46 7.88
CA LYS A 251 12.96 2.50 7.05
C LYS A 251 12.50 2.30 5.62
N LEU A 252 11.61 3.19 5.15
CA LEU A 252 11.05 3.08 3.81
C LEU A 252 12.15 3.04 2.74
N PRO A 253 12.07 2.10 1.78
CA PRO A 253 12.99 2.05 0.66
C PRO A 253 12.67 3.15 -0.35
N PRO A 254 13.60 3.50 -1.25
CA PRO A 254 13.27 4.30 -2.43
C PRO A 254 12.22 3.61 -3.32
N PHE A 255 11.44 4.41 -4.02
CA PHE A 255 10.36 3.98 -4.91
C PHE A 255 10.52 4.58 -6.31
N HIS A 256 10.26 3.76 -7.33
CA HIS A 256 9.99 4.19 -8.69
C HIS A 256 8.55 3.82 -9.02
N ILE A 257 7.69 4.81 -9.25
CA ILE A 257 6.26 4.63 -9.51
C ILE A 257 5.97 5.11 -10.92
N SER A 258 5.49 4.25 -11.79
CA SER A 258 5.04 4.62 -13.12
C SER A 258 3.53 4.42 -13.30
N SER A 259 2.90 5.28 -14.08
CA SER A 259 1.48 5.16 -14.47
C SER A 259 1.23 5.82 -15.82
N GLY A 260 0.24 5.35 -16.57
CA GLY A 260 -0.18 6.00 -17.81
C GLY A 260 -1.15 7.16 -17.56
N SER A 261 -1.09 8.21 -18.37
CA SER A 261 -1.99 9.37 -18.26
C SER A 261 -3.46 9.04 -18.53
N LEU A 262 -3.75 7.98 -19.28
CA LEU A 262 -5.12 7.49 -19.53
C LEU A 262 -5.55 6.40 -18.53
N SER A 263 -4.65 5.94 -17.66
CA SER A 263 -4.97 4.92 -16.67
C SER A 263 -5.89 5.49 -15.57
N PRO A 264 -6.98 4.80 -15.20
CA PRO A 264 -7.80 5.20 -14.05
C PRO A 264 -7.05 5.09 -12.71
N LEU A 265 -5.87 4.46 -12.71
CA LEU A 265 -5.01 4.30 -11.54
C LEU A 265 -3.96 5.41 -11.38
N SER A 266 -3.87 6.35 -12.34
CA SER A 266 -2.88 7.45 -12.31
C SER A 266 -3.01 8.32 -11.06
N GLU A 267 -4.23 8.73 -10.70
CA GLU A 267 -4.47 9.57 -9.52
C GLU A 267 -4.01 8.91 -8.21
N GLN A 268 -4.28 7.61 -8.03
CA GLN A 268 -3.86 6.89 -6.83
C GLN A 268 -2.35 6.62 -6.82
N ALA A 269 -1.71 6.44 -7.98
CA ALA A 269 -0.27 6.33 -8.09
C ALA A 269 0.43 7.65 -7.70
N ASP A 270 -0.09 8.78 -8.19
CA ASP A 270 0.39 10.11 -7.82
C ASP A 270 0.16 10.42 -6.35
N GLU A 271 -1.01 10.04 -5.80
CA GLU A 271 -1.29 10.20 -4.38
C GLU A 271 -0.30 9.41 -3.52
N MET A 272 -0.03 8.15 -3.89
CA MET A 272 0.96 7.31 -3.21
C MET A 272 2.34 7.95 -3.23
N ALA A 273 2.79 8.46 -4.38
CA ALA A 273 4.07 9.15 -4.50
C ALA A 273 4.15 10.38 -3.58
N GLN A 274 3.10 11.19 -3.54
CA GLN A 274 3.02 12.37 -2.66
C GLN A 274 3.05 12.01 -1.17
N LEU A 275 2.33 10.95 -0.77
CA LEU A 275 2.30 10.50 0.63
C LEU A 275 3.64 9.89 1.06
N LEU A 276 4.30 9.14 0.18
CA LEU A 276 5.66 8.64 0.43
C LEU A 276 6.65 9.81 0.59
N ARG A 277 6.64 10.80 -0.29
CA ARG A 277 7.49 12.02 -0.16
C ARG A 277 7.25 12.73 1.17
N LYS A 278 5.98 12.90 1.57
CA LYS A 278 5.62 13.45 2.89
C LYS A 278 6.14 12.61 4.05
N SER A 279 6.17 11.28 3.89
CA SER A 279 6.74 10.35 4.88
C SER A 279 8.26 10.51 5.00
N PHE A 280 8.99 10.60 3.88
CA PHE A 280 10.44 10.84 3.87
C PHE A 280 10.79 12.16 4.55
N LEU A 281 10.10 13.25 4.17
CA LEU A 281 10.29 14.57 4.79
C LEU A 281 10.10 14.54 6.30
N ARG A 282 9.04 13.85 6.77
CA ARG A 282 8.78 13.71 8.20
C ARG A 282 9.86 12.91 8.92
N THR A 283 10.37 11.86 8.28
CA THR A 283 11.40 11.00 8.87
C THR A 283 12.75 11.71 8.94
N ALA A 284 13.06 12.59 7.98
CA ALA A 284 14.25 13.44 8.02
C ALA A 284 14.16 14.53 9.11
N GLN A 285 12.96 15.07 9.37
CA GLN A 285 12.70 16.17 10.31
C GLN A 285 12.52 15.70 11.77
N THR A 286 13.47 14.92 12.30
CA THR A 286 13.36 14.28 13.63
C THR A 286 13.18 15.26 14.80
N SER A 287 13.66 16.52 14.70
CA SER A 287 13.52 17.53 15.76
C SER A 287 12.24 18.37 15.67
N ASP A 288 11.51 18.33 14.55
CA ASP A 288 10.42 19.25 14.20
C ASP A 288 9.03 18.64 14.52
N PHE A 289 8.91 18.04 15.72
CA PHE A 289 7.70 17.33 16.13
C PHE A 289 6.46 18.25 16.14
N GLY A 290 5.49 17.95 15.26
CA GLY A 290 4.17 18.62 15.25
C GLY A 290 4.04 19.77 14.26
N ARG A 291 5.10 20.13 13.53
CA ARG A 291 5.03 21.09 12.43
C ARG A 291 4.42 20.46 11.17
N LYS A 292 3.75 21.30 10.37
CA LYS A 292 3.19 20.92 9.07
C LYS A 292 4.34 20.60 8.10
N VAL A 293 4.26 19.46 7.43
CA VAL A 293 5.12 19.15 6.27
C VAL A 293 4.71 20.11 5.15
N LEU A 294 5.60 21.03 4.80
CA LEU A 294 5.35 22.04 3.78
C LEU A 294 5.51 21.43 2.39
N LEU A 295 4.59 21.77 1.49
CA LEU A 295 4.69 21.45 0.08
C LEU A 295 5.68 22.41 -0.62
N PRO A 296 6.26 22.05 -1.79
CA PRO A 296 7.19 22.90 -2.52
C PRO A 296 6.72 24.35 -2.72
N GLU A 297 5.42 24.52 -2.99
CA GLU A 297 4.78 25.82 -3.18
C GLU A 297 4.76 26.67 -1.90
N GLU A 298 4.63 26.03 -0.73
CA GLU A 298 4.56 26.70 0.57
C GLU A 298 5.94 27.12 1.09
N ILE A 299 7.02 26.51 0.57
CA ILE A 299 8.41 26.80 0.95
C ILE A 299 8.87 28.16 0.40
N THR A 300 8.25 28.66 -0.67
CA THR A 300 8.56 29.97 -1.27
C THR A 300 8.36 31.16 -0.34
N LYS A 301 7.58 30.97 0.74
CA LYS A 301 7.21 32.02 1.71
C LYS A 301 8.14 32.10 2.94
N LEU A 302 9.20 31.27 2.99
CA LEU A 302 10.13 31.21 4.11
C LEU A 302 11.34 32.14 3.93
N ASN A 303 12.05 32.39 5.03
CA ASN A 303 13.33 33.08 5.03
C ASN A 303 14.37 32.32 4.17
N ASP A 304 15.35 33.02 3.58
CA ASP A 304 16.25 32.42 2.58
C ASP A 304 17.06 31.21 3.10
N GLU A 305 17.50 31.23 4.36
CA GLU A 305 18.25 30.13 4.99
C GLU A 305 17.37 28.90 5.23
N GLU A 306 16.21 29.07 5.88
CA GLU A 306 15.22 28.00 6.09
C GLU A 306 14.68 27.45 4.76
N ARG A 307 14.54 28.32 3.75
CA ARG A 307 14.11 27.93 2.40
C ARG A 307 15.11 26.97 1.77
N LEU A 308 16.41 27.26 1.87
CA LEU A 308 17.46 26.44 1.26
C LEU A 308 17.51 25.03 1.91
N GLU A 309 17.47 24.96 3.23
CA GLU A 309 17.42 23.68 3.96
C GLU A 309 16.18 22.86 3.61
N ARG A 310 15.01 23.51 3.59
CA ARG A 310 13.74 22.85 3.23
C ARG A 310 13.73 22.39 1.78
N GLN A 311 14.30 23.16 0.85
CA GLN A 311 14.46 22.78 -0.55
C GLN A 311 15.36 21.55 -0.71
N ALA A 312 16.46 21.47 0.04
CA ALA A 312 17.34 20.30 0.01
C ALA A 312 16.62 19.03 0.50
N LEU A 313 15.87 19.12 1.60
CA LEU A 313 15.06 17.99 2.11
C LEU A 313 13.98 17.55 1.12
N VAL A 314 13.34 18.51 0.44
CA VAL A 314 12.37 18.21 -0.61
C VAL A 314 13.04 17.52 -1.79
N ALA A 315 14.20 18.01 -2.24
CA ALA A 315 14.94 17.37 -3.33
C ALA A 315 15.31 15.91 -2.98
N GLU A 316 15.80 15.66 -1.76
CA GLU A 316 16.09 14.30 -1.28
C GLU A 316 14.82 13.43 -1.26
N ALA A 317 13.69 13.94 -0.77
CA ALA A 317 12.44 13.18 -0.76
C ALA A 317 11.93 12.85 -2.18
N TYR A 318 12.17 13.74 -3.15
CA TYR A 318 11.85 13.50 -4.56
C TYR A 318 12.82 12.52 -5.23
N GLU A 319 14.09 12.51 -4.83
CA GLU A 319 15.07 11.51 -5.26
C GLU A 319 14.72 10.10 -4.72
N MET A 320 14.16 10.04 -3.51
CA MET A 320 13.70 8.79 -2.91
C MET A 320 12.41 8.26 -3.53
N VAL A 321 11.63 9.12 -4.20
CA VAL A 321 10.34 8.73 -4.81
C VAL A 321 10.25 9.33 -6.20
N GLU A 322 10.73 8.57 -7.18
CA GLU A 322 10.60 8.89 -8.59
C GLU A 322 9.19 8.52 -9.07
N SER A 323 8.50 9.47 -9.70
CA SER A 323 7.16 9.27 -10.25
C SER A 323 7.21 9.62 -11.73
N VAL A 324 6.85 8.66 -12.58
CA VAL A 324 6.91 8.79 -14.04
C VAL A 324 5.51 8.61 -14.62
N GLN A 325 5.00 9.63 -15.30
CA GLN A 325 3.74 9.55 -16.01
C GLN A 325 4.02 9.38 -17.50
N GLY A 326 3.64 8.22 -18.06
CA GLY A 326 3.73 7.93 -19.49
C GLY A 326 2.47 8.37 -20.24
N GLU A 327 2.55 8.45 -21.57
CA GLU A 327 1.36 8.54 -22.41
C GLU A 327 0.60 7.20 -22.42
N GLY A 328 -0.68 7.21 -22.83
CA GLY A 328 -1.47 5.99 -22.93
C GLY A 328 -1.83 5.32 -21.59
N GLU A 329 -1.98 3.99 -21.63
CA GLU A 329 -2.30 3.16 -20.45
C GLU A 329 -1.07 2.96 -19.54
N GLY A 330 0.15 3.07 -20.09
CA GLY A 330 1.41 2.96 -19.34
C GLY A 330 1.68 1.58 -18.75
N LEU A 331 1.03 0.52 -19.23
CA LEU A 331 1.33 -0.86 -18.84
C LEU A 331 2.73 -1.24 -19.37
N TRP A 332 3.55 -1.87 -18.54
CA TRP A 332 4.84 -2.40 -18.97
C TRP A 332 4.60 -3.38 -20.12
N GLY A 333 5.51 -3.39 -21.10
CA GLY A 333 5.60 -4.36 -22.20
C GLY A 333 4.39 -4.50 -23.13
N CYS A 334 3.37 -3.65 -23.01
CA CYS A 334 2.18 -3.66 -23.87
C CYS A 334 2.39 -2.95 -25.23
N ASP A 335 3.21 -1.89 -25.25
CA ASP A 335 3.54 -1.07 -26.42
C ASP A 335 5.00 -0.56 -26.35
N GLU A 336 5.45 0.22 -27.35
CA GLU A 336 6.80 0.81 -27.39
C GLU A 336 7.07 1.71 -26.16
N GLU A 337 6.05 2.43 -25.69
CA GLU A 337 6.13 3.31 -24.52
C GLU A 337 6.24 2.52 -23.21
N GLY A 338 5.45 1.45 -23.05
CA GLY A 338 5.53 0.48 -21.96
C GLY A 338 6.84 -0.30 -21.94
N ASN A 339 7.43 -0.55 -23.11
CA ASN A 339 8.81 -1.04 -23.23
C ASN A 339 9.83 0.00 -22.75
N GLY A 340 9.61 1.29 -23.05
CA GLY A 340 10.38 2.39 -22.49
C GLY A 340 10.29 2.46 -20.96
N GLY A 341 9.08 2.41 -20.41
CA GLY A 341 8.80 2.47 -18.97
C GLY A 341 9.43 1.30 -18.19
N SER A 342 9.31 0.07 -18.72
CA SER A 342 9.94 -1.10 -18.10
C SER A 342 11.47 -1.02 -18.14
N ARG A 343 12.07 -0.52 -19.23
CA ARG A 343 13.53 -0.30 -19.31
C ARG A 343 14.01 0.77 -18.34
N ALA A 344 13.26 1.86 -18.17
CA ALA A 344 13.56 2.90 -17.19
C ALA A 344 13.53 2.35 -15.75
N ALA A 345 12.46 1.63 -15.39
CA ALA A 345 12.35 0.98 -14.09
C ALA A 345 13.49 -0.02 -13.83
N VAL A 346 13.90 -0.77 -14.86
CA VAL A 346 15.03 -1.70 -14.79
C VAL A 346 16.36 -0.98 -14.59
N ALA A 347 16.61 0.12 -15.31
CA ALA A 347 17.82 0.93 -15.13
C ALA A 347 17.87 1.49 -13.71
N TRP A 348 16.76 2.03 -13.23
CA TRP A 348 16.62 2.52 -11.85
C TRP A 348 16.87 1.44 -10.80
N LEU A 349 16.31 0.23 -10.99
CA LEU A 349 16.56 -0.91 -10.10
C LEU A 349 18.04 -1.31 -10.09
N ARG A 350 18.70 -1.27 -11.25
CA ARG A 350 20.12 -1.61 -11.38
C ARG A 350 20.97 -0.69 -10.51
N GLU A 351 20.75 0.62 -10.59
CA GLU A 351 21.50 1.62 -9.81
C GLU A 351 21.37 1.45 -8.28
N ARG A 352 20.30 0.78 -7.82
CA ARG A 352 20.06 0.54 -6.38
C ARG A 352 20.48 -0.86 -5.92
N LEU A 353 20.65 -1.79 -6.85
CA LEU A 353 20.98 -3.18 -6.54
C LEU A 353 22.42 -3.57 -6.83
N GLU A 354 23.09 -2.90 -7.76
CA GLU A 354 24.48 -3.13 -8.17
C GLU A 354 25.37 -2.01 -7.65
#